data_AF-A0A9X3XHL3-F1
#
_entry.id   AF-A0A9X3XHL3-F1
#
_cell.length_a   1.000
_cell.length_b   1.000
_cell.length_c   1.000
_cell.angle_alpha   90.00
_cell.angle_beta   90.00
_cell.angle_gamma   90.00
#
_symmetry.space_group_name_H-M   'P 1'
#
loop_
_entity.id
_entity.type
_entity.pdbx_description
1 polymer ?
#
loop_
_entity_poly.entity_id
_entity_poly.type
_entity_poly.pdbx_seq_one_letter_code
_entity_poly.pdbx_strand_id
1 'polypeptide(L)'
;MSPRTLHPNSSEATERSAFLGRPSFEAEVTMEIVILVVGFLLLPSLLYMVGRVWGRDVWGLVLSRYETRGGSAYRAAEVPVWVAGKAPRSVKAAAITSFLLGQMVIPGALAALVGLVISLEMLGRPVEAMEPVVLILTLSAPSGLFVAGSLLGLGLLLLRRGPNAAARARWVGRWSVIHNVLLVATLLVVCGPKRDIVPILVYACVSLAHAALLFVAARALDAHDLAQAGENLPSPGETATAAAG
;
A
#
# COMPACT_ATOMS: atom_id res chain seq x y z
N MET A 1 7.48 27.90 77.99
CA MET A 1 7.12 26.99 76.90
C MET A 1 7.87 27.43 75.67
N SER A 2 9.00 26.78 75.35
CA SER A 2 9.75 27.07 74.12
C SER A 2 9.26 26.16 72.99
N PRO A 3 9.00 26.69 71.79
CA PRO A 3 8.55 25.90 70.66
C PRO A 3 9.72 25.05 70.14
N ARG A 4 9.50 23.74 70.07
CA ARG A 4 10.44 22.78 69.50
C ARG A 4 10.42 22.94 67.97
N THR A 5 11.45 23.58 67.42
CA THR A 5 11.67 23.65 65.97
C THR A 5 12.10 22.28 65.47
N LEU A 6 11.20 21.59 64.76
CA LEU A 6 11.48 20.35 64.04
C LEU A 6 12.30 20.67 62.79
N HIS A 7 13.56 20.24 62.77
CA HIS A 7 14.38 20.25 61.57
C HIS A 7 13.84 19.22 60.56
N PRO A 8 13.51 19.63 59.32
CA PRO A 8 13.10 18.69 58.29
C PRO A 8 14.26 17.76 57.96
N ASN A 9 13.96 16.46 57.95
CA ASN A 9 14.91 15.37 57.74
C ASN A 9 15.46 15.45 56.32
N SER A 10 16.76 15.67 56.16
CA SER A 10 17.43 15.85 54.87
C SER A 10 17.38 14.60 53.97
N SER A 11 16.93 13.45 54.48
CA SER A 11 16.73 12.23 53.69
C SER A 11 15.49 12.29 52.77
N GLU A 12 14.43 12.99 53.18
CA GLU A 12 13.20 13.10 52.36
C GLU A 12 13.38 14.02 51.14
N ALA A 13 14.30 14.98 51.21
CA ALA A 13 14.60 15.88 50.10
C ALA A 13 15.28 15.16 48.93
N THR A 14 16.05 14.11 49.21
CA THR A 14 16.82 13.36 48.20
C THR A 14 15.97 12.32 47.47
N GLU A 15 14.96 11.72 48.11
CA GLU A 15 14.03 10.80 47.43
C GLU A 15 13.06 11.55 46.50
N ARG A 16 12.65 12.77 46.87
CA ARG A 16 11.76 13.58 46.03
C ARG A 16 12.43 14.08 44.74
N SER A 17 13.73 14.29 44.74
CA SER A 17 14.46 14.71 43.53
C SER A 17 14.72 13.55 42.55
N ALA A 18 14.79 12.30 43.04
CA ALA A 18 14.92 11.12 42.17
C ALA A 18 13.63 10.79 41.40
N PHE A 19 12.46 11.15 41.92
CA PHE A 19 11.17 10.86 41.27
C PHE A 19 10.81 11.86 40.15
N LEU A 20 11.39 13.06 40.17
CA LEU A 20 11.14 14.12 39.16
C LEU A 20 11.95 13.97 37.88
N GLY A 21 12.89 13.02 37.82
CA GLY A 21 13.75 12.78 36.65
C GLY A 21 13.23 11.74 35.65
N ARG A 22 12.14 11.02 35.97
CA ARG A 22 11.55 10.07 35.01
C ARG A 22 10.73 10.86 33.98
N PRO A 23 11.03 10.75 32.68
CA PRO A 23 10.10 11.25 31.66
C PRO A 23 8.73 10.64 31.96
N SER A 24 7.70 11.47 31.99
CA SER A 24 6.33 11.00 32.21
C SER A 24 6.04 9.88 31.22
N PHE A 25 5.44 8.77 31.68
CA PHE A 25 5.08 7.61 30.85
C PHE A 25 4.38 8.01 29.53
N GLU A 26 3.62 9.10 29.54
CA GLU A 26 2.99 9.67 28.34
C GLU A 26 3.98 10.18 27.28
N ALA A 27 5.14 10.70 27.70
CA ALA A 27 6.22 11.16 26.82
C ALA A 27 6.92 9.99 26.11
N GLU A 28 7.03 8.84 26.79
CA GLU A 28 7.63 7.63 26.22
C GLU A 28 6.70 7.01 25.16
N VAL A 29 5.41 6.88 25.48
CA VAL A 29 4.39 6.38 24.53
C VAL A 29 4.24 7.30 23.31
N THR A 30 4.24 8.63 23.51
CA THR A 30 4.15 9.56 22.38
C THR A 30 5.39 9.51 21.49
N MET A 31 6.60 9.34 22.06
CA MET A 31 7.83 9.21 21.28
C MET A 31 7.84 7.92 20.44
N GLU A 32 7.39 6.79 21.00
CA GLU A 32 7.28 5.52 20.26
C GLU A 32 6.28 5.62 19.10
N ILE A 33 5.10 6.23 19.33
CA ILE A 33 4.11 6.45 18.28
C ILE A 33 4.68 7.33 17.17
N VAL A 34 5.40 8.40 17.51
CA VAL A 34 6.04 9.27 16.52
C VAL A 34 7.08 8.50 15.71
N ILE A 35 7.93 7.70 16.35
CA ILE A 35 8.93 6.87 15.65
C ILE A 35 8.27 5.87 14.71
N LEU A 36 7.18 5.21 15.15
CA LEU A 36 6.41 4.28 14.32
C LEU A 36 5.77 4.99 13.13
N VAL A 37 5.13 6.13 13.33
CA VAL A 37 4.49 6.91 12.25
C VAL A 37 5.53 7.44 11.28
N VAL A 38 6.64 8.00 11.78
CA VAL A 38 7.73 8.53 10.97
C VAL A 38 8.41 7.41 10.19
N GLY A 39 8.68 6.26 10.82
CA GLY A 39 9.23 5.08 10.15
C GLY A 39 8.29 4.54 9.07
N PHE A 40 7.00 4.47 9.37
CA PHE A 40 5.95 4.04 8.44
C PHE A 40 5.79 4.98 7.23
N LEU A 41 6.09 6.28 7.37
CA LEU A 41 6.03 7.24 6.27
C LEU A 41 7.36 7.40 5.52
N LEU A 42 8.50 7.27 6.21
CA LEU A 42 9.83 7.39 5.62
C LEU A 42 10.23 6.17 4.81
N LEU A 43 9.97 4.96 5.30
CA LEU A 43 10.33 3.72 4.59
C LEU A 43 9.71 3.61 3.18
N PRO A 44 8.42 3.91 2.94
CA PRO A 44 7.82 3.86 1.61
C PRO A 44 8.30 5.00 0.74
N SER A 45 8.60 6.17 1.32
CA SER A 45 9.24 7.27 0.61
C SER A 45 10.65 6.90 0.15
N LEU A 46 11.44 6.24 1.00
CA LEU A 46 12.77 5.70 0.68
C LEU A 46 12.70 4.59 -0.38
N LEU A 47 11.80 3.61 -0.23
CA LEU A 47 11.58 2.55 -1.22
C LEU A 47 11.13 3.12 -2.56
N TYR A 48 10.27 4.14 -2.55
CA TYR A 48 9.86 4.87 -3.75
C TYR A 48 11.06 5.58 -4.39
N MET A 49 11.89 6.27 -3.60
CA MET A 49 13.09 6.94 -4.09
C MET A 49 14.13 5.95 -4.63
N VAL A 50 14.38 4.83 -3.96
CA VAL A 50 15.27 3.75 -4.46
C VAL A 50 14.71 3.13 -5.73
N GLY A 51 13.41 2.82 -5.76
CA GLY A 51 12.72 2.31 -6.94
C GLY A 51 12.78 3.29 -8.11
N ARG A 52 12.72 4.60 -7.83
CA ARG A 52 12.87 5.66 -8.82
C ARG A 52 14.30 5.85 -9.30
N VAL A 53 15.30 5.76 -8.43
CA VAL A 53 16.72 5.91 -8.82
C VAL A 53 17.18 4.70 -9.63
N TRP A 54 16.68 3.50 -9.32
CA TRP A 54 17.02 2.28 -10.05
C TRP A 54 16.16 2.06 -11.30
N GLY A 55 14.94 2.60 -11.34
CA GLY A 55 14.13 2.63 -12.55
C GLY A 55 14.50 3.85 -13.38
N ARG A 56 15.19 3.66 -14.52
CA ARG A 56 15.51 4.72 -15.49
C ARG A 56 14.40 5.78 -15.54
N ASP A 57 14.73 7.05 -15.37
CA ASP A 57 13.81 8.21 -15.26
C ASP A 57 12.80 8.38 -16.42
N VAL A 58 12.86 7.50 -17.42
CA VAL A 58 11.97 7.46 -18.57
C VAL A 58 11.09 6.22 -18.44
N TRP A 59 9.80 6.42 -18.14
CA TRP A 59 8.80 5.35 -18.07
C TRP A 59 8.47 4.75 -19.46
N GLY A 60 9.22 5.19 -20.47
CA GLY A 60 9.03 4.94 -21.90
C GLY A 60 8.60 6.21 -22.63
N LEU A 61 8.30 6.04 -23.91
CA LEU A 61 7.67 7.05 -24.75
C LEU A 61 6.19 7.18 -24.36
N VAL A 62 5.69 8.39 -24.09
CA VAL A 62 4.27 8.67 -23.82
C VAL A 62 3.75 9.62 -24.90
N LEU A 63 2.51 9.42 -25.33
CA LEU A 63 1.85 10.27 -26.31
C LEU A 63 1.73 11.68 -25.75
N SER A 64 2.40 12.64 -26.36
CA SER A 64 2.32 14.05 -25.96
C SER A 64 1.18 14.75 -26.70
N ARG A 65 1.15 14.58 -28.02
CA ARG A 65 0.19 15.21 -28.92
C ARG A 65 0.14 14.47 -30.25
N TYR A 66 -0.90 14.74 -31.04
CA TYR A 66 -0.89 14.45 -32.47
C TYR A 66 -0.36 15.69 -33.20
N GLU A 67 0.59 15.49 -34.12
CA GLU A 67 1.04 16.53 -35.05
C GLU A 67 0.62 16.13 -36.46
N THR A 68 -0.02 17.05 -37.17
CA THR A 68 -0.24 16.90 -38.60
C THR A 68 1.10 17.06 -39.33
N ARG A 69 1.61 15.97 -39.93
CA ARG A 69 2.79 15.98 -40.79
C ARG A 69 2.39 15.80 -42.24
N GLY A 70 2.81 16.74 -43.09
CA GLY A 70 2.57 16.73 -44.54
C GLY A 70 2.41 18.14 -45.09
N GLY A 71 3.07 18.45 -46.21
CA GLY A 71 3.07 19.80 -46.80
C GLY A 71 1.80 20.19 -47.56
N SER A 72 0.77 19.34 -47.57
CA SER A 72 -0.46 19.52 -48.35
C SER A 72 -1.65 18.95 -47.59
N ALA A 73 -2.82 19.61 -47.70
CA ALA A 73 -4.08 19.18 -47.07
C ALA A 73 -4.50 17.74 -47.44
N TYR A 74 -4.05 17.23 -48.59
CA TYR A 74 -4.33 15.87 -49.04
C TYR A 74 -3.28 14.83 -48.62
N ARG A 75 -2.17 15.27 -48.03
CA ARG A 75 -1.07 14.41 -47.53
C ARG A 75 -0.76 14.64 -46.05
N ALA A 76 -1.54 15.48 -45.38
CA ALA A 76 -1.42 15.72 -43.96
C ALA A 76 -1.96 14.48 -43.23
N ALA A 77 -1.05 13.72 -42.62
CA ALA A 77 -1.41 12.64 -41.71
C ALA A 77 -1.23 13.15 -40.29
N GLU A 78 -2.20 12.88 -39.41
CA GLU A 78 -2.00 13.04 -37.98
C GLU A 78 -1.04 11.96 -37.50
N VAL A 79 0.18 12.38 -37.19
CA VAL A 79 1.23 11.50 -36.66
C VAL A 79 1.32 11.74 -35.16
N PRO A 80 1.20 10.68 -34.34
CA PRO A 80 1.40 10.82 -32.90
C PRO A 80 2.86 11.18 -32.60
N VAL A 81 3.05 12.20 -31.75
CA VAL A 81 4.36 12.63 -31.26
C VAL A 81 4.58 12.07 -29.87
N TRP A 82 5.58 11.22 -29.79
CA TRP A 82 5.98 10.51 -28.60
C TRP A 82 7.16 11.20 -27.94
N VAL A 83 7.05 11.42 -26.64
CA VAL A 83 8.10 12.08 -25.86
C VAL A 83 8.44 11.18 -24.70
N ALA A 84 9.71 11.14 -24.29
CA ALA A 84 10.14 10.49 -23.05
C ALA A 84 9.25 10.98 -21.90
N GLY A 85 8.35 10.10 -21.47
CA GLY A 85 7.20 10.48 -20.67
C GLY A 85 7.30 10.03 -19.23
N LYS A 86 6.65 10.79 -18.36
CA LYS A 86 6.49 10.42 -16.94
C LYS A 86 5.38 9.38 -16.85
N ALA A 87 5.52 8.44 -15.90
CA ALA A 87 4.45 7.49 -15.60
C ALA A 87 3.09 8.20 -15.37
N PRO A 88 1.97 7.65 -15.85
CA PRO A 88 0.63 8.15 -15.55
C PRO A 88 0.45 8.32 -14.05
N ARG A 89 -0.24 9.40 -13.66
CA ARG A 89 -0.47 9.72 -12.23
C ARG A 89 -1.17 8.59 -11.51
N SER A 90 -2.11 7.90 -12.16
CA SER A 90 -2.81 6.73 -11.61
C SER A 90 -1.85 5.59 -11.28
N VAL A 91 -0.88 5.30 -12.14
CA VAL A 91 0.09 4.21 -11.92
C VAL A 91 1.09 4.58 -10.82
N LYS A 92 1.50 5.85 -10.73
CA LYS A 92 2.32 6.34 -9.61
C LYS A 92 1.58 6.25 -8.28
N ALA A 93 0.33 6.70 -8.25
CA ALA A 93 -0.51 6.60 -7.06
C ALA A 93 -0.71 5.13 -6.66
N ALA A 94 -0.93 4.24 -7.63
CA ALA A 94 -1.07 2.81 -7.40
C ALA A 94 0.19 2.20 -6.82
N ALA A 95 1.35 2.52 -7.38
CA ALA A 95 2.62 2.04 -6.87
C ALA A 95 2.87 2.50 -5.44
N ILE A 96 2.74 3.80 -5.16
CA ILE A 96 2.98 4.37 -3.82
C ILE A 96 2.02 3.78 -2.79
N THR A 97 0.72 3.74 -3.11
CA THR A 97 -0.29 3.18 -2.21
C THR A 97 -0.09 1.67 -2.00
N SER A 98 0.37 0.93 -3.01
CA SER A 98 0.71 -0.49 -2.87
C SER A 98 1.91 -0.70 -1.95
N PHE A 99 2.90 0.21 -1.95
CA PHE A 99 4.02 0.17 -0.99
C PHE A 99 3.54 0.46 0.43
N LEU A 100 2.74 1.52 0.61
CA LEU A 100 2.20 1.91 1.92
C LEU A 100 1.36 0.79 2.53
N LEU A 101 0.43 0.22 1.78
CA LEU A 101 -0.41 -0.89 2.23
C LEU A 101 0.39 -2.18 2.37
N GLY A 102 1.33 -2.44 1.47
CA GLY A 102 2.21 -3.62 1.53
C GLY A 102 3.16 -3.61 2.72
N GLN A 103 3.48 -2.46 3.31
CA GLN A 103 4.28 -2.41 4.53
C GLN A 103 3.52 -2.91 5.76
N MET A 104 2.18 -2.94 5.71
CA MET A 104 1.38 -3.52 6.78
C MET A 104 1.56 -5.05 6.89
N VAL A 105 2.26 -5.69 5.95
CA VAL A 105 2.69 -7.10 6.06
C VAL A 105 3.43 -7.35 7.36
N ILE A 106 4.39 -6.49 7.73
CA ILE A 106 5.24 -6.72 8.91
C ILE A 106 4.45 -6.60 10.22
N PRO A 107 3.79 -5.46 10.54
CA PRO A 107 2.99 -5.37 11.74
C PRO A 107 1.79 -6.33 11.72
N GLY A 108 1.21 -6.60 10.54
CA GLY A 108 0.14 -7.58 10.39
C GLY A 108 0.58 -9.02 10.68
N ALA A 109 1.77 -9.43 10.22
CA ALA A 109 2.35 -10.74 10.53
C ALA A 109 2.64 -10.89 12.02
N LEU A 110 3.20 -9.85 12.66
CA LEU A 110 3.46 -9.87 14.10
C LEU A 110 2.15 -9.95 14.89
N ALA A 111 1.14 -9.16 14.55
CA ALA A 111 -0.17 -9.22 15.18
C ALA A 111 -0.83 -10.59 14.98
N ALA A 112 -0.69 -11.19 13.79
CA ALA A 112 -1.19 -12.53 13.50
C ALA A 112 -0.49 -13.62 14.33
N LEU A 113 0.84 -13.51 14.50
CA LEU A 113 1.60 -14.42 15.36
C LEU A 113 1.16 -14.31 16.82
N VAL A 114 1.00 -13.10 17.34
CA VAL A 114 0.47 -12.87 18.69
C VAL A 114 -0.93 -13.44 18.83
N GLY A 115 -1.83 -13.17 17.87
CA GLY A 115 -3.18 -13.73 17.85
C GLY A 115 -3.20 -15.26 17.80
N LEU A 116 -2.28 -15.87 17.05
CA LEU A 116 -2.10 -17.31 16.99
C LEU A 116 -1.62 -17.89 18.32
N VAL A 117 -0.62 -17.28 18.96
CA VAL A 117 -0.13 -17.70 20.28
C VAL A 117 -1.25 -17.64 21.32
N ILE A 118 -2.00 -16.52 21.36
CA ILE A 118 -3.16 -16.37 22.25
C ILE A 118 -4.21 -17.44 21.94
N SER A 119 -4.49 -17.70 20.66
CA SER A 119 -5.48 -18.73 20.26
C SER A 119 -5.05 -20.14 20.69
N LEU A 120 -3.75 -20.46 20.63
CA LEU A 120 -3.20 -21.74 21.09
C LEU A 120 -3.27 -21.88 22.62
N GLU A 121 -3.01 -20.81 23.36
CA GLU A 121 -3.19 -20.81 24.84
C GLU A 121 -4.66 -20.99 25.22
N MET A 122 -5.58 -20.44 24.42
CA MET A 122 -7.03 -20.54 24.63
C MET A 122 -7.61 -21.90 24.21
N LEU A 123 -6.87 -22.73 23.44
CA LEU A 123 -7.32 -24.06 23.02
C LEU A 123 -7.56 -25.03 24.20
N GLY A 124 -6.97 -24.75 25.36
CA GLY A 124 -7.22 -25.48 26.61
C GLY A 124 -8.43 -25.00 27.41
N ARG A 125 -9.15 -23.96 26.94
CA ARG A 125 -10.31 -23.36 27.59
C ARG A 125 -11.59 -23.64 26.78
N PRO A 126 -12.78 -23.66 27.41
CA PRO A 126 -14.03 -23.82 26.69
C PRO A 126 -14.21 -22.71 25.64
N VAL A 127 -14.61 -23.11 24.42
CA VAL A 127 -14.75 -22.27 23.21
C VAL A 127 -15.66 -21.06 23.44
N GLU A 128 -16.56 -21.13 24.41
CA GLU A 128 -17.46 -20.03 24.81
C GLU A 128 -16.71 -18.79 25.33
N ALA A 129 -15.46 -18.92 25.76
CA ALA A 129 -14.63 -17.80 26.22
C ALA A 129 -13.89 -17.07 25.08
N MET A 130 -13.86 -17.63 23.87
CA MET A 130 -13.11 -17.04 22.77
C MET A 130 -13.98 -16.02 22.02
N GLU A 131 -13.53 -14.77 21.98
CA GLU A 131 -14.21 -13.73 21.21
C GLU A 131 -14.23 -14.12 19.72
N PRO A 132 -15.42 -14.23 19.08
CA PRO A 132 -15.52 -14.68 17.69
C PRO A 132 -14.75 -13.78 16.72
N VAL A 133 -14.64 -12.48 17.04
CA VAL A 133 -13.84 -11.51 16.29
C VAL A 133 -12.38 -11.93 16.21
N VAL A 134 -11.78 -12.34 17.33
CA VAL A 134 -10.37 -12.73 17.41
C VAL A 134 -10.10 -13.97 16.57
N LEU A 135 -11.03 -14.93 16.59
CA LEU A 135 -10.94 -16.14 15.76
C LEU A 135 -10.97 -15.79 14.26
N ILE A 136 -11.95 -14.99 13.84
CA ILE A 136 -12.10 -14.59 12.43
C ILE A 136 -10.86 -13.83 11.95
N LEU A 137 -10.38 -12.87 12.74
CA LEU A 137 -9.19 -12.08 12.39
C LEU A 137 -7.95 -12.97 12.27
N THR A 138 -7.73 -13.88 13.23
CA THR A 138 -6.60 -14.83 13.20
C THR A 138 -6.65 -15.75 11.98
N LEU A 139 -7.83 -16.29 11.65
CA LEU A 139 -8.01 -17.15 10.46
C LEU A 139 -7.89 -16.37 9.15
N SER A 140 -8.25 -15.09 9.14
CA SER A 140 -8.11 -14.23 7.95
C SER A 140 -6.66 -13.78 7.70
N ALA A 141 -5.82 -13.77 8.74
CA ALA A 141 -4.49 -13.21 8.70
C ALA A 141 -3.57 -13.77 7.60
N PRO A 142 -3.51 -15.10 7.32
CA PRO A 142 -2.70 -15.63 6.23
C PRO A 142 -3.09 -15.06 4.86
N SER A 143 -4.40 -14.95 4.62
CA SER A 143 -4.92 -14.39 3.36
C SER A 143 -4.65 -12.88 3.25
N GLY A 144 -4.77 -12.14 4.36
CA GLY A 144 -4.41 -10.72 4.41
C GLY A 144 -2.92 -10.49 4.15
N LEU A 145 -2.06 -11.32 4.76
CA LEU A 145 -0.61 -11.27 4.58
C LEU A 145 -0.21 -11.54 3.13
N PHE A 146 -0.85 -12.53 2.50
CA PHE A 146 -0.65 -12.83 1.09
C PHE A 146 -1.02 -11.66 0.17
N VAL A 147 -2.16 -11.00 0.42
CA VAL A 147 -2.58 -9.81 -0.33
C VAL A 147 -1.57 -8.69 -0.14
N ALA A 148 -1.16 -8.40 1.09
CA ALA A 148 -0.26 -7.31 1.40
C ALA A 148 1.16 -7.55 0.82
N GLY A 149 1.67 -8.78 0.86
CA GLY A 149 2.94 -9.14 0.20
C GLY A 149 2.86 -9.02 -1.33
N SER A 150 1.71 -9.38 -1.90
CA SER A 150 1.45 -9.23 -3.32
C SER A 150 1.39 -7.75 -3.74
N LEU A 151 0.82 -6.88 -2.91
CA LEU A 151 0.82 -5.42 -3.11
C LEU A 151 2.24 -4.85 -3.09
N LEU A 152 3.07 -5.25 -2.13
CA LEU A 152 4.45 -4.79 -2.04
C LEU A 152 5.24 -5.13 -3.32
N GLY A 153 5.13 -6.38 -3.78
CA GLY A 153 5.77 -6.82 -5.04
C GLY A 153 5.21 -6.12 -6.27
N LEU A 154 3.89 -5.86 -6.30
CA LEU A 154 3.24 -5.13 -7.38
C LEU A 154 3.70 -3.67 -7.46
N GLY A 155 3.86 -2.99 -6.32
CA GLY A 155 4.38 -1.62 -6.29
C GLY A 155 5.72 -1.51 -7.02
N LEU A 156 6.62 -2.46 -6.77
CA LEU A 156 7.92 -2.51 -7.46
C LEU A 156 7.78 -2.79 -8.97
N LEU A 157 6.89 -3.72 -9.36
CA LEU A 157 6.62 -4.02 -10.77
C LEU A 157 6.01 -2.83 -11.53
N LEU A 158 5.12 -2.07 -10.89
CA LEU A 158 4.51 -0.86 -11.46
C LEU A 158 5.54 0.25 -11.65
N LEU A 159 6.47 0.43 -10.69
CA LEU A 159 7.56 1.40 -10.84
C LEU A 159 8.54 1.00 -11.94
N ARG A 160 8.91 -0.28 -12.01
CA ARG A 160 9.88 -0.81 -12.99
C ARG A 160 9.31 -1.04 -14.38
N ARG A 161 8.01 -0.84 -14.57
CA ARG A 161 7.30 -1.17 -15.82
C ARG A 161 7.56 -2.62 -16.25
N GLY A 162 7.30 -3.57 -15.35
CA GLY A 162 7.40 -4.98 -15.70
C GLY A 162 6.39 -5.35 -16.80
N PRO A 163 6.74 -6.24 -17.75
CA PRO A 163 5.85 -6.62 -18.86
C PRO A 163 4.53 -7.26 -18.39
N ASN A 164 4.50 -7.77 -17.15
CA ASN A 164 3.32 -8.39 -16.54
C ASN A 164 2.61 -7.47 -15.53
N ALA A 165 2.96 -6.19 -15.44
CA ALA A 165 2.47 -5.31 -14.40
C ALA A 165 0.93 -5.12 -14.45
N ALA A 166 0.35 -4.98 -15.65
CA ALA A 166 -1.10 -4.82 -15.82
C ALA A 166 -1.87 -6.08 -15.39
N ALA A 167 -1.43 -7.25 -15.85
CA ALA A 167 -2.03 -8.54 -15.48
C ALA A 167 -1.93 -8.79 -13.96
N ARG A 168 -0.75 -8.51 -13.38
CA ARG A 168 -0.53 -8.63 -11.93
C ARG A 168 -1.41 -7.66 -11.16
N ALA A 169 -1.54 -6.40 -11.59
CA ALA A 169 -2.41 -5.42 -10.95
C ALA A 169 -3.87 -5.87 -10.91
N ARG A 170 -4.41 -6.41 -12.01
CA ARG A 170 -5.76 -6.99 -12.05
C ARG A 170 -5.92 -8.18 -11.12
N TRP A 171 -4.91 -9.04 -11.07
CA TRP A 171 -4.96 -10.25 -10.24
C TRP A 171 -4.92 -9.88 -8.74
N VAL A 172 -4.00 -8.99 -8.33
CA VAL A 172 -3.92 -8.51 -6.94
C VAL A 172 -5.16 -7.72 -6.56
N GLY A 173 -5.67 -6.86 -7.45
CA GLY A 173 -6.92 -6.13 -7.23
C GLY A 173 -8.10 -7.07 -6.97
N ARG A 174 -8.24 -8.16 -7.74
CA ARG A 174 -9.29 -9.16 -7.52
C ARG A 174 -9.15 -9.85 -6.16
N TRP A 175 -7.95 -10.29 -5.80
CA TRP A 175 -7.71 -10.93 -4.50
C TRP A 175 -7.98 -9.99 -3.33
N SER A 176 -7.58 -8.72 -3.45
CA SER A 176 -7.87 -7.70 -2.45
C SER A 176 -9.39 -7.51 -2.28
N VAL A 177 -10.15 -7.40 -3.37
CA VAL A 177 -11.62 -7.30 -3.29
C VAL A 177 -12.22 -8.54 -2.63
N ILE A 178 -11.85 -9.74 -3.08
CA ILE A 178 -12.37 -11.01 -2.54
C ILE A 178 -12.10 -11.12 -1.04
N HIS A 179 -10.86 -10.89 -0.62
CA HIS A 179 -10.47 -10.97 0.79
C HIS A 179 -11.26 -9.98 1.66
N ASN A 180 -11.34 -8.70 1.26
CA ASN A 180 -12.04 -7.68 2.05
C ASN A 180 -13.55 -7.93 2.10
N VAL A 181 -14.18 -8.33 0.99
CA VAL A 181 -15.62 -8.64 0.95
C VAL A 181 -15.93 -9.83 1.85
N LEU A 182 -15.15 -10.91 1.76
CA LEU A 182 -15.33 -12.08 2.62
C LEU A 182 -15.12 -11.76 4.10
N LEU A 183 -14.08 -10.99 4.42
CA LEU A 183 -13.80 -10.58 5.80
C LEU A 183 -14.96 -9.75 6.37
N VAL A 184 -15.40 -8.71 5.66
CA VAL A 184 -16.51 -7.85 6.10
C VAL A 184 -17.81 -8.63 6.23
N ALA A 185 -18.15 -9.46 5.24
CA ALA A 185 -19.36 -10.28 5.28
C ALA A 185 -19.35 -11.24 6.48
N THR A 186 -18.22 -11.90 6.74
CA THR A 186 -18.07 -12.83 7.86
C THR A 186 -18.21 -12.11 9.20
N LEU A 187 -17.58 -10.94 9.34
CA LEU A 187 -17.68 -10.13 10.55
C LEU A 187 -19.11 -9.63 10.79
N LEU A 188 -19.80 -9.14 9.75
CA LEU A 188 -21.19 -8.69 9.87
C LEU A 188 -22.12 -9.81 10.32
N VAL A 189 -21.95 -11.03 9.77
CA VAL A 189 -22.77 -12.19 10.11
C VAL A 189 -22.53 -12.66 11.54
N VAL A 190 -21.27 -12.75 11.98
CA VAL A 190 -20.92 -13.33 13.28
C VAL A 190 -21.03 -12.32 14.43
N CYS A 191 -20.67 -11.06 14.20
CA CYS A 191 -20.61 -10.04 15.24
C CYS A 191 -21.92 -9.26 15.38
N GLY A 192 -22.75 -9.26 14.33
CA GLY A 192 -23.94 -8.43 14.24
C GLY A 192 -23.66 -6.92 14.24
N PRO A 193 -24.71 -6.08 14.11
CA PRO A 193 -24.56 -4.62 14.06
C PRO A 193 -24.28 -3.95 15.42
N LYS A 194 -24.24 -4.73 16.52
CA LYS A 194 -24.12 -4.21 17.89
C LYS A 194 -22.68 -4.02 18.36
N ARG A 195 -21.69 -4.59 17.65
CA ARG A 195 -20.26 -4.40 17.96
C ARG A 195 -19.71 -3.21 17.19
N ASP A 196 -18.69 -2.54 17.76
CA ASP A 196 -17.99 -1.45 17.10
C ASP A 196 -17.14 -1.96 15.93
N ILE A 197 -17.80 -2.20 14.80
CA ILE A 197 -17.19 -2.67 13.54
C ILE A 197 -16.76 -1.51 12.65
N VAL A 198 -16.97 -0.26 13.07
CA VAL A 198 -16.69 0.95 12.27
C VAL A 198 -15.25 0.99 11.79
N PRO A 199 -14.21 0.74 12.62
CA PRO A 199 -12.83 0.78 12.15
C PRO A 199 -12.55 -0.25 11.04
N ILE A 200 -13.19 -1.41 11.11
CA ILE A 200 -13.03 -2.49 10.13
C ILE A 200 -13.70 -2.12 8.81
N LEU A 201 -14.89 -1.51 8.85
CA LEU A 201 -15.57 -1.01 7.67
C LEU A 201 -14.77 0.11 7.00
N VAL A 202 -14.23 1.05 7.77
CA VAL A 202 -13.36 2.12 7.26
C VAL A 202 -12.13 1.52 6.58
N TYR A 203 -11.46 0.56 7.22
CA TYR A 203 -10.32 -0.14 6.63
C TYR A 203 -10.68 -0.85 5.32
N ALA A 204 -11.80 -1.59 5.30
CA ALA A 204 -12.28 -2.27 4.11
C ALA A 204 -12.58 -1.30 2.96
N CYS A 205 -13.21 -0.15 3.25
CA CYS A 205 -13.46 0.90 2.26
C CYS A 205 -12.15 1.44 1.65
N VAL A 206 -11.14 1.71 2.47
CA VAL A 206 -9.82 2.15 2.00
C VAL A 206 -9.17 1.07 1.13
N SER A 207 -9.25 -0.19 1.55
CA SER A 207 -8.69 -1.33 0.80
C SER A 207 -9.38 -1.53 -0.55
N LEU A 208 -10.72 -1.41 -0.60
CA LEU A 208 -11.51 -1.49 -1.84
C LEU A 208 -11.23 -0.31 -2.78
N ALA A 209 -11.09 0.90 -2.25
CA ALA A 209 -10.71 2.08 -3.04
C ALA A 209 -9.32 1.89 -3.66
N HIS A 210 -8.37 1.31 -2.92
CA HIS A 210 -7.07 0.95 -3.45
C HIS A 210 -7.17 -0.12 -4.55
N ALA A 211 -7.99 -1.16 -4.37
CA ALA A 211 -8.19 -2.17 -5.41
C ALA A 211 -8.79 -1.56 -6.69
N ALA A 212 -9.74 -0.64 -6.58
CA ALA A 212 -10.27 0.12 -7.72
C ALA A 212 -9.16 0.89 -8.44
N LEU A 213 -8.27 1.52 -7.68
CA LEU A 213 -7.12 2.24 -8.20
C LEU A 213 -6.12 1.32 -8.94
N LEU A 214 -5.94 0.07 -8.48
CA LEU A 214 -5.16 -0.95 -9.21
C LEU A 214 -5.78 -1.31 -10.57
N PHE A 215 -7.12 -1.43 -10.66
CA PHE A 215 -7.79 -1.68 -11.93
C PHE A 215 -7.64 -0.49 -12.89
N VAL A 216 -7.71 0.75 -12.39
CA VAL A 216 -7.46 1.95 -13.19
C VAL A 216 -6.02 1.98 -13.69
N ALA A 217 -5.05 1.65 -12.83
CA ALA A 217 -3.64 1.56 -13.22
C ALA A 217 -3.41 0.48 -14.29
N ALA A 218 -4.07 -0.68 -14.15
CA ALA A 218 -3.97 -1.76 -15.14
C ALA A 218 -4.53 -1.33 -16.51
N ARG A 219 -5.68 -0.64 -16.54
CA ARG A 219 -6.26 -0.09 -17.79
C ARG A 219 -5.33 0.94 -18.43
N ALA A 220 -4.72 1.81 -17.62
CA ALA A 220 -3.76 2.79 -18.13
C ALA A 220 -2.51 2.13 -18.73
N LEU A 221 -2.06 1.01 -18.14
CA LEU A 221 -0.97 0.20 -18.69
C LEU A 221 -1.35 -0.49 -20.00
N ASP A 222 -2.52 -1.15 -20.07
CA ASP A 222 -2.94 -1.82 -21.31
C ASP A 222 -3.12 -0.81 -22.46
N ALA A 223 -3.72 0.36 -22.17
CA ALA A 223 -3.88 1.42 -23.17
C ALA A 223 -2.52 1.92 -23.68
N HIS A 224 -1.52 1.93 -22.80
CA HIS A 224 -0.16 2.30 -23.17
C HIS A 224 0.53 1.22 -24.01
N ASP A 225 0.39 -0.05 -23.64
CA ASP A 225 0.98 -1.19 -24.38
C ASP A 225 0.34 -1.34 -25.77
N LEU A 226 -0.98 -1.13 -25.88
CA LEU A 226 -1.69 -1.12 -27.17
C LEU A 226 -1.21 0.00 -28.08
N ALA A 227 -0.98 1.19 -27.53
CA ALA A 227 -0.44 2.32 -28.30
C ALA A 227 0.94 1.99 -28.88
N GLN A 228 1.81 1.37 -28.07
CA GLN A 228 3.14 0.95 -28.54
C GLN A 228 3.10 -0.20 -29.55
N ALA A 229 2.15 -1.12 -29.41
CA ALA A 229 1.97 -2.21 -30.38
C ALA A 229 1.49 -1.70 -31.74
N GLY A 230 0.60 -0.70 -31.75
CA GLY A 230 0.11 -0.07 -32.98
C GLY A 230 1.17 0.71 -33.76
N GLU A 231 2.21 1.20 -33.08
CA GLU A 231 3.36 1.89 -33.71
C GLU A 231 4.33 0.93 -34.43
N ASN A 232 4.40 -0.34 -34.04
CA ASN A 232 5.31 -1.32 -34.66
C ASN A 232 4.73 -1.96 -35.93
N LEU A 233 3.58 -1.50 -36.42
CA LEU A 233 3.05 -1.93 -37.69
C LEU A 233 3.86 -1.25 -38.83
N PRO A 234 4.36 -2.01 -39.82
CA PRO A 234 5.10 -1.43 -40.93
C PRO A 234 4.24 -0.38 -41.62
N SER A 235 4.84 0.77 -41.93
CA SER A 235 4.14 1.85 -42.60
C SER A 235 3.55 1.29 -43.91
N PRO A 236 2.31 1.64 -44.31
CA PRO A 236 1.67 1.09 -45.51
C PRO A 236 2.48 1.22 -46.81
N GLY A 237 3.53 2.04 -46.82
CA GLY A 237 4.47 2.20 -47.94
C GLY A 237 5.70 1.28 -47.91
N GLU A 238 6.06 0.64 -46.80
CA GLU A 238 7.26 -0.21 -46.71
C GLU A 238 7.03 -1.62 -47.28
N THR A 239 5.81 -2.14 -47.19
CA THR A 239 5.44 -3.44 -47.77
C THR A 239 5.29 -3.39 -49.30
N ALA A 240 5.05 -2.22 -49.88
CA ALA A 240 4.90 -2.04 -51.32
C ALA A 240 6.25 -2.11 -52.08
N THR A 241 7.35 -1.65 -51.47
CA THR A 241 8.69 -1.69 -52.09
C THR A 241 9.36 -3.06 -52.02
N ALA A 242 8.99 -3.92 -51.07
CA ALA A 242 9.55 -5.27 -50.93
C ALA A 242 8.98 -6.28 -51.94
N ALA A 243 7.83 -5.99 -52.56
CA ALA A 243 7.17 -6.86 -53.53
C ALA A 243 7.45 -6.50 -55.00
N ALA A 244 8.27 -5.47 -55.25
CA ALA A 244 8.56 -4.95 -56.59
C ALA A 244 10.01 -5.19 -57.06
N GLY A 245 10.76 -6.06 -56.36
CA GLY A 245 12.14 -6.44 -56.68
C GLY A 245 12.23 -7.89 -57.15
#